data_AF-A0A8B9XX15-F1
#
_entry.id   AF-A0A8B9XX15-F1
#
_cell.length_a   1.000
_cell.length_b   1.000
_cell.length_c   1.000
_cell.angle_alpha   90.00
_cell.angle_beta   90.00
_cell.angle_gamma   90.00
#
_symmetry.space_group_name_H-M   'P 1'
#
loop_
_entity.id
_entity.type
_entity.pdbx_description
1 polymer ?
#
loop_
_entity_poly.entity_id
_entity_poly.type
_entity_poly.pdbx_seq_one_letter_code
_entity_poly.pdbx_strand_id
1 'polypeptide(L)'
;MKTSGVFLLLSLALFCFFSGVFGQGAQDKGGCNTRSQGWMPRKGGLRRRLFQVDCGEFKDPKVYCTRESNPHCGSDGQTYGNKCAFCKAVMKSGGKINLKHRGKC
;
A
#
# COMPACT_ATOMS: atom_id res chain seq x y z
N MET A 1 35.37 -22.58 43.64
CA MET A 1 34.06 -21.90 43.45
C MET A 1 34.26 -20.48 42.92
N LYS A 2 34.69 -20.31 41.66
CA LYS A 2 34.94 -18.99 41.02
C LYS A 2 34.66 -19.03 39.50
N THR A 3 33.66 -19.80 39.06
CA THR A 3 33.30 -19.96 37.64
C THR A 3 31.87 -19.52 37.32
N SER A 4 31.07 -19.13 38.31
CA SER A 4 29.65 -18.79 38.12
C SER A 4 29.39 -17.43 37.48
N GLY A 5 30.36 -16.50 37.48
CA GLY A 5 30.17 -15.15 36.90
C GLY A 5 30.35 -15.09 35.38
N VAL A 6 31.30 -15.86 34.83
CA VAL A 6 31.60 -15.85 33.38
C VAL A 6 30.48 -16.56 32.59
N PHE A 7 29.86 -17.57 33.18
CA PHE A 7 28.78 -18.33 32.53
C PHE A 7 27.48 -17.51 32.39
N LEU A 8 27.18 -16.65 33.36
CA LEU A 8 26.05 -15.71 33.30
C LEU A 8 26.25 -14.63 32.23
N LEU A 9 27.48 -14.12 32.08
CA LEU A 9 27.80 -13.12 31.06
C LEU A 9 27.75 -13.68 29.64
N LEU A 10 28.22 -14.92 29.43
CA LEU A 10 28.11 -15.58 28.12
C LEU A 10 26.65 -15.82 27.70
N SER A 11 25.79 -16.14 28.67
CA SER A 11 24.36 -16.39 28.43
C SER A 11 23.62 -15.11 28.00
N LEU A 12 23.90 -13.98 28.68
CA LEU A 12 23.32 -12.67 28.32
C LEU A 12 23.74 -12.21 26.92
N ALA A 13 25.00 -12.45 26.53
CA ALA A 13 25.50 -12.07 25.20
C ALA A 13 24.83 -12.88 24.06
N LEU A 14 24.58 -14.17 24.29
CA LEU A 14 23.87 -15.03 23.33
C LEU A 14 22.39 -14.61 23.17
N PHE A 15 21.69 -14.28 24.26
CA PHE A 15 20.31 -13.79 24.19
C PHE A 15 20.17 -12.48 23.41
N CYS A 16 21.14 -11.56 23.52
CA CYS A 16 21.16 -10.32 22.74
C CYS A 16 21.37 -10.58 21.24
N PHE A 17 22.21 -11.54 20.87
CA PHE A 17 22.45 -11.89 19.47
C PHE A 17 21.24 -12.56 18.81
N PHE A 18 20.53 -13.44 19.52
CA PHE A 18 19.31 -14.08 18.97
C PHE A 18 18.13 -13.13 18.84
N SER A 19 18.02 -12.12 19.70
CA SER A 19 17.01 -11.07 19.58
C SER A 19 17.22 -10.18 18.34
N GLY A 20 18.44 -10.12 17.80
CA GLY A 20 18.79 -9.32 16.62
C GLY A 20 18.57 -10.01 15.27
N VAL A 21 18.29 -11.33 15.23
CA VAL A 21 18.22 -12.10 13.97
C VAL A 21 16.78 -12.26 13.42
N PHE A 22 15.74 -11.92 14.20
CA PHE A 22 14.35 -11.83 13.71
C PHE A 22 13.92 -10.37 13.46
N GLY A 23 14.72 -9.64 12.69
CA GLY A 23 14.43 -8.27 12.27
C GLY A 23 13.94 -8.15 10.82
N GLN A 24 12.98 -8.97 10.39
CA GLN A 24 12.30 -8.77 9.11
C GLN A 24 10.79 -9.02 9.25
N GLY A 25 10.01 -7.95 9.09
CA GLY A 25 8.56 -8.09 8.87
C GLY A 25 7.70 -6.91 9.27
N ALA A 26 7.94 -5.72 8.70
CA ALA A 26 6.91 -4.73 8.31
C ALA A 26 7.58 -3.37 8.06
N GLN A 27 7.81 -3.02 6.78
CA GLN A 27 7.99 -1.62 6.40
C GLN A 27 6.61 -0.99 6.25
N ASP A 28 6.03 -0.51 7.35
CA ASP A 28 5.08 0.59 7.27
C ASP A 28 5.91 1.88 7.17
N LYS A 29 6.13 2.37 5.95
CA LYS A 29 6.85 3.63 5.74
C LYS A 29 5.92 4.82 5.97
N GLY A 30 5.56 5.04 7.23
CA GLY A 30 5.12 6.32 7.77
C GLY A 30 6.26 7.01 8.52
N GLY A 31 6.98 7.92 7.87
CA GLY A 31 8.04 8.69 8.54
C GLY A 31 8.49 9.90 7.71
N CYS A 32 8.25 11.09 8.25
CA CYS A 32 8.52 12.39 7.62
C CYS A 32 9.99 12.77 7.84
N ASN A 33 10.75 13.01 6.77
CA ASN A 33 12.07 13.65 6.85
C ASN A 33 12.07 14.95 6.03
N THR A 34 12.61 16.00 6.64
CA THR A 34 12.45 17.40 6.27
C THR A 34 13.51 17.90 5.28
N ARG A 35 13.03 18.67 4.26
CA ARG A 35 13.66 19.81 3.53
C ARG A 35 14.92 19.46 2.69
N SER A 36 15.02 19.73 1.38
CA SER A 36 14.57 20.88 0.57
C SER A 36 14.65 20.58 -0.94
N GLN A 37 13.79 21.25 -1.74
CA GLN A 37 13.68 21.28 -3.22
C GLN A 37 12.76 20.24 -3.91
N GLY A 38 11.47 20.25 -3.50
CA GLY A 38 10.40 20.73 -4.36
C GLY A 38 10.01 20.00 -5.66
N TRP A 39 9.66 18.71 -5.63
CA TRP A 39 8.64 18.14 -6.54
C TRP A 39 7.48 17.60 -5.70
N MET A 40 6.33 18.24 -5.79
CA MET A 40 5.11 17.88 -5.06
C MET A 40 4.31 16.84 -5.87
N PRO A 41 4.26 15.55 -5.50
CA PRO A 41 3.07 14.78 -5.81
C PRO A 41 2.00 15.29 -4.85
N ARG A 42 0.98 15.94 -5.40
CA ARG A 42 -0.21 16.46 -4.70
C ARG A 42 -0.60 15.55 -3.53
N LYS A 43 -0.34 15.99 -2.29
CA LYS A 43 -1.03 15.48 -1.10
C LYS A 43 -2.51 15.82 -1.25
N GLY A 44 -3.30 14.85 -1.73
CA GLY A 44 -4.74 14.83 -1.56
C GLY A 44 -5.05 14.36 -0.14
N GLY A 45 -5.58 15.26 0.69
CA GLY A 45 -5.86 15.01 2.09
C GLY A 45 -6.78 13.81 2.33
N LEU A 46 -6.74 13.34 3.58
CA LEU A 46 -7.62 12.36 4.21
C LEU A 46 -9.10 12.60 3.83
N ARG A 47 -9.56 12.05 2.71
CA ARG A 47 -10.97 12.09 2.29
C ARG A 47 -11.57 10.69 2.42
N ARG A 48 -12.34 10.51 3.51
CA ARG A 48 -13.40 9.51 3.76
C ARG A 48 -13.61 8.50 2.62
N ARG A 49 -13.19 7.22 2.63
CA ARG A 49 -13.86 6.21 1.75
C ARG A 49 -13.69 4.77 2.24
N LEU A 50 -14.74 4.22 2.82
CA LEU A 50 -14.99 2.76 2.84
C LEU A 50 -15.32 2.20 1.42
N PHE A 51 -15.40 3.09 0.42
CA PHE A 51 -15.77 2.80 -0.97
C PHE A 51 -14.67 3.18 -1.99
N GLN A 52 -13.40 3.36 -1.58
CA GLN A 52 -12.31 3.64 -2.53
C GLN A 52 -11.90 2.38 -3.26
N VAL A 53 -11.95 2.40 -4.60
CA VAL A 53 -11.23 1.44 -5.43
C VAL A 53 -9.80 1.94 -5.53
N ASP A 54 -8.87 1.22 -4.91
CA ASP A 54 -7.44 1.50 -5.05
C ASP A 54 -6.93 0.96 -6.40
N CYS A 55 -6.37 1.86 -7.20
CA CYS A 55 -5.82 1.56 -8.52
C CYS A 55 -4.29 1.47 -8.51
N GLY A 56 -3.66 1.44 -7.34
CA GLY A 56 -2.21 1.30 -7.20
C GLY A 56 -1.68 0.04 -7.87
N GLU A 57 -2.41 -1.06 -7.73
CA GLU A 57 -2.09 -2.37 -8.33
C GLU A 57 -2.18 -2.40 -9.85
N PHE A 58 -2.86 -1.43 -10.48
CA PHE A 58 -3.08 -1.38 -11.93
C PHE A 58 -2.30 -0.24 -12.60
N LYS A 59 -1.33 0.36 -11.89
CA LYS A 59 -0.47 1.41 -12.45
C LYS A 59 0.52 0.89 -13.47
N ASP A 60 0.98 -0.34 -13.30
CA ASP A 60 1.98 -0.92 -14.17
C ASP A 60 1.35 -1.40 -15.48
N PRO A 61 1.94 -1.07 -16.64
CA PRO A 61 1.43 -1.50 -17.95
C PRO A 61 1.48 -3.02 -18.14
N LYS A 62 2.22 -3.74 -17.28
CA LYS A 62 2.34 -5.20 -17.29
C LYS A 62 1.24 -5.92 -16.49
N VAL A 63 0.31 -5.19 -15.88
CA VAL A 63 -0.75 -5.78 -15.06
C VAL A 63 -1.85 -6.35 -15.96
N TYR A 64 -2.05 -7.66 -15.85
CA TYR A 64 -3.14 -8.36 -16.51
C TYR A 64 -4.42 -8.24 -15.69
N CYS A 65 -5.53 -7.94 -16.36
CA CYS A 65 -6.84 -7.96 -15.72
C CYS A 65 -7.33 -9.39 -15.57
N THR A 66 -7.77 -9.75 -14.37
CA THR A 66 -8.58 -10.96 -14.18
C THR A 66 -9.94 -10.81 -14.87
N ARG A 67 -10.57 -11.93 -15.20
CA ARG A 67 -11.93 -11.99 -15.79
C ARG A 67 -13.05 -11.86 -14.74
N GLU A 68 -12.70 -11.37 -13.55
CA GLU A 68 -13.66 -11.13 -12.46
C GLU A 68 -14.74 -10.13 -12.91
N SER A 69 -16.01 -10.40 -12.61
CA SER A 69 -17.13 -9.54 -13.03
C SER A 69 -17.69 -8.76 -11.84
N ASN A 70 -16.98 -7.68 -11.50
CA ASN A 70 -17.38 -6.75 -10.45
C ASN A 70 -17.68 -5.39 -11.06
N PRO A 71 -18.94 -5.11 -11.46
CA PRO A 71 -19.28 -3.87 -12.11
C PRO A 71 -19.12 -2.68 -11.16
N HIS A 72 -18.62 -1.57 -11.69
CA HIS A 72 -18.39 -0.31 -10.98
C HIS A 72 -18.96 0.85 -11.79
N CYS A 73 -19.75 1.71 -11.15
CA CYS A 73 -20.28 2.92 -11.77
C CYS A 73 -19.30 4.08 -11.59
N GLY A 74 -18.79 4.61 -12.70
CA GLY A 74 -17.93 5.79 -12.69
C GLY A 74 -18.71 7.10 -12.61
N SER A 75 -18.01 8.18 -12.24
CA SER A 75 -18.56 9.54 -12.19
C SER A 75 -18.90 10.10 -13.58
N ASP A 76 -18.36 9.46 -14.62
CA ASP A 76 -18.64 9.69 -16.03
C ASP A 76 -19.94 8.99 -16.50
N GLY A 77 -20.63 8.28 -15.60
CA GLY A 77 -21.88 7.57 -15.92
C GLY A 77 -21.66 6.26 -16.69
N GLN A 78 -20.41 5.81 -16.82
CA GLN A 78 -20.09 4.54 -17.47
C GLN A 78 -20.00 3.40 -16.45
N THR A 79 -20.51 2.23 -16.85
CA THR A 79 -20.38 0.99 -16.09
C THR A 79 -19.12 0.26 -16.52
N TYR A 80 -18.20 0.06 -15.58
CA TYR A 80 -16.96 -0.67 -15.77
C TYR A 80 -17.12 -2.09 -15.24
N GLY A 81 -17.04 -3.09 -16.11
CA GLY A 81 -17.34 -4.49 -15.73
C GLY A 81 -16.43 -5.11 -14.68
N ASN A 82 -15.26 -4.52 -14.42
CA ASN A 82 -14.34 -4.97 -13.38
C ASN A 82 -13.45 -3.83 -12.85
N LYS A 83 -12.81 -4.08 -11.69
CA LYS A 83 -11.86 -3.16 -11.04
C LYS A 83 -10.76 -2.70 -11.99
N CYS A 84 -10.20 -3.63 -12.78
CA CYS A 84 -9.09 -3.35 -13.68
C CYS A 84 -9.48 -2.40 -14.83
N ALA A 85 -10.66 -2.58 -15.42
CA ALA A 85 -11.19 -1.74 -16.49
C ALA A 85 -11.47 -0.33 -15.97
N PHE A 86 -12.05 -0.23 -14.77
CA PHE A 86 -12.22 1.06 -14.09
C PHE A 86 -10.88 1.76 -13.88
N CYS A 87 -9.90 1.07 -13.28
CA CYS A 87 -8.59 1.66 -13.01
C CYS A 87 -7.84 2.08 -14.28
N LYS A 88 -7.91 1.29 -15.36
CA LYS A 88 -7.36 1.68 -16.66
C LYS A 88 -8.01 2.95 -17.21
N ALA A 89 -9.33 3.10 -17.05
CA ALA A 89 -10.03 4.30 -17.46
C ALA A 89 -9.61 5.51 -16.60
N VAL A 90 -9.54 5.35 -15.28
CA VAL A 90 -9.04 6.38 -14.35
C VAL A 90 -7.64 6.83 -14.77
N MET A 91 -6.74 5.90 -15.09
CA MET A 91 -5.39 6.23 -15.55
C MET A 91 -5.38 6.95 -16.90
N LYS A 92 -6.14 6.47 -17.89
CA LYS A 92 -6.29 7.14 -19.19
C LYS A 92 -6.83 8.56 -19.06
N SER A 93 -7.74 8.78 -18.11
CA SER A 93 -8.32 10.11 -17.85
C SER A 93 -7.48 10.96 -16.88
N GLY A 94 -6.36 10.47 -16.36
CA GLY A 94 -5.50 11.19 -15.43
C GLY A 94 -6.13 11.42 -14.04
N GLY A 95 -6.97 10.51 -13.57
CA GLY A 95 -7.63 10.61 -12.26
C GLY A 95 -8.92 11.44 -12.23
N LYS A 96 -9.43 11.84 -13.40
CA LYS A 96 -10.70 12.60 -13.50
C LYS A 96 -11.93 11.77 -13.13
N ILE A 97 -11.89 10.47 -13.40
CA ILE A 97 -12.99 9.55 -13.11
C ILE A 97 -12.91 9.11 -11.65
N ASN A 98 -14.02 9.24 -10.93
CA ASN A 98 -14.18 8.78 -9.56
C ASN A 98 -15.23 7.66 -9.49
N LEU A 99 -15.15 6.80 -8.49
CA LEU A 99 -16.20 5.81 -8.26
C LEU A 99 -17.44 6.51 -7.69
N LYS A 100 -18.60 6.32 -8.34
CA LYS A 100 -19.90 6.79 -7.85
C LYS A 100 -20.50 5.77 -6.88
N HIS A 101 -20.68 4.53 -7.34
CA HIS A 101 -21.12 3.39 -6.52
C HIS A 101 -20.63 2.06 -7.12
N ARG A 102 -20.73 0.99 -6.34
CA ARG A 102 -20.54 -0.39 -6.85
C ARG A 102 -21.79 -0.83 -7.61
N GLY A 103 -21.63 -1.74 -8.56
CA GLY A 103 -22.70 -2.16 -9.46
C GLY A 103 -22.68 -1.40 -10.79
N LYS A 104 -23.70 -1.68 -11.60
CA LYS A 104 -23.96 -1.00 -12.87
C LYS A 104 -24.52 0.39 -12.57
N CYS A 105 -24.05 1.43 -13.26
CA CYS A 105 -24.92 2.55 -13.59
C CYS A 105 -26.07 2.00 -14.46
#